data_AF-A0AAN6T122-F1
#
_entry.id   AF-A0AAN6T122-F1
#
_cell.length_a   1.000
_cell.length_b   1.000
_cell.length_c   1.000
_cell.angle_alpha   90.00
_cell.angle_beta   90.00
_cell.angle_gamma   90.00
#
_symmetry.space_group_name_H-M   'P 1'
#
loop_
_entity.id
_entity.type
_entity.pdbx_description
1 polymer ?
#
loop_
_entity_poly.entity_id
_entity_poly.type
_entity_poly.pdbx_seq_one_letter_code
_entity_poly.pdbx_strand_id
1 'polypeptide(L)'
;MSTIASPRDPSGPFPRRTNSSIITPTSSSRPSLDVPASASGSPNPNNTTTSTSTSTTSQSKRANRTALREYYNIRASSPSVPTTNTNANKPLPSPPTLDSADFDAPAYLAQLLSTASLADLLRTYAGLLGEMRALDAERKALVYDNYSKLIAATETIRRMRATRGDGELEGVVEGIYKMAVELREGLREVVKAPPPDGEVRGVSGDDAVSRRERTRELAREVVKVPGWVRRLMEEGREGEARREWEAPRRLLVRWKELGVGGREVGALIEEGDAALR
;
A
#
# COMPACT_ATOMS: atom_id res chain seq x y z
N MET A 1 39.39 -51.07 -16.88
CA MET A 1 38.66 -50.03 -16.13
C MET A 1 37.18 -50.22 -16.42
N SER A 2 36.38 -50.55 -15.38
CA SER A 2 34.90 -50.50 -15.22
C SER A 2 34.00 -51.17 -16.30
N THR A 3 33.53 -52.42 -16.11
CA THR A 3 32.30 -52.93 -15.43
C THR A 3 30.98 -53.00 -16.25
N ILE A 4 30.70 -54.21 -16.77
CA ILE A 4 29.49 -55.07 -16.62
C ILE A 4 28.13 -54.51 -17.10
N ALA A 5 27.58 -54.96 -18.24
CA ALA A 5 26.87 -56.22 -18.55
C ALA A 5 25.32 -56.10 -18.48
N SER A 6 24.75 -56.07 -19.68
CA SER A 6 23.51 -56.66 -20.21
C SER A 6 22.09 -56.33 -19.70
N PRO A 7 21.10 -56.35 -20.64
CA PRO A 7 19.71 -55.92 -20.44
C PRO A 7 18.73 -57.10 -20.28
N ARG A 8 17.59 -56.91 -19.59
CA ARG A 8 16.23 -57.36 -20.01
C ARG A 8 15.14 -57.18 -18.94
N ASP A 9 13.99 -56.76 -19.45
CA ASP A 9 12.57 -56.97 -19.08
C ASP A 9 12.12 -57.13 -17.61
N PRO A 10 10.99 -56.48 -17.30
CA PRO A 10 9.84 -57.25 -16.83
C PRO A 10 8.61 -57.10 -17.73
N SER A 11 8.10 -58.26 -18.12
CA SER A 11 6.76 -58.56 -18.61
C SER A 11 5.62 -57.93 -17.78
N GLY A 12 4.65 -57.30 -18.46
CA GLY A 12 3.32 -56.98 -17.91
C GLY A 12 2.56 -55.98 -18.79
N PRO A 13 1.26 -56.19 -19.10
CA PRO A 13 0.68 -55.81 -20.38
C PRO A 13 0.23 -54.35 -20.48
N PHE A 14 0.62 -53.72 -21.59
CA PHE A 14 0.13 -52.46 -22.15
C PHE A 14 -1.41 -52.47 -22.41
N PRO A 15 -2.10 -51.30 -22.59
CA PRO A 15 -1.56 -50.17 -23.34
C PRO A 15 -1.75 -48.75 -22.81
N ARG A 16 -0.74 -47.97 -23.23
CA ARG A 16 -0.67 -46.52 -23.41
C ARG A 16 -1.97 -45.93 -23.99
N ARG A 17 -2.55 -44.95 -23.30
CA ARG A 17 -3.38 -43.89 -23.90
C ARG A 17 -2.95 -42.52 -23.40
N THR A 18 -2.84 -41.60 -24.36
CA THR A 18 -2.59 -40.17 -24.27
C THR A 18 -3.81 -39.42 -23.71
N ASN A 19 -3.57 -38.21 -23.19
CA ASN A 19 -4.53 -37.15 -22.82
C ASN A 19 -5.50 -37.43 -21.67
N SER A 20 -5.41 -36.63 -20.58
CA SER A 20 -6.50 -35.77 -20.08
C SER A 20 -6.15 -35.13 -18.73
N SER A 21 -6.26 -33.80 -18.71
CA SER A 21 -6.83 -32.96 -17.64
C SER A 21 -7.14 -33.60 -16.28
N ILE A 22 -6.37 -33.15 -15.28
CA ILE A 22 -6.75 -32.77 -13.89
C ILE A 22 -8.14 -33.26 -13.45
N ILE A 23 -8.16 -34.33 -12.66
CA ILE A 23 -9.33 -34.81 -11.91
C ILE A 23 -9.03 -34.64 -10.41
N THR A 24 -9.82 -33.82 -9.73
CA THR A 24 -9.81 -33.66 -8.26
C THR A 24 -10.64 -34.78 -7.60
N PRO A 25 -10.21 -35.38 -6.48
CA PRO A 25 -11.05 -36.31 -5.74
C PRO A 25 -12.11 -35.57 -4.92
N THR A 26 -13.36 -35.79 -5.30
CA THR A 26 -14.57 -35.49 -4.53
C THR A 26 -14.82 -36.64 -3.55
N SER A 27 -14.85 -36.39 -2.25
CA SER A 27 -15.53 -37.26 -1.28
C SER A 27 -15.99 -36.45 -0.08
N SER A 28 -17.27 -36.10 -0.08
CA SER A 28 -18.00 -35.52 1.04
C SER A 28 -19.24 -36.37 1.28
N SER A 29 -19.20 -37.20 2.32
CA SER A 29 -20.39 -37.85 2.85
C SER A 29 -21.24 -36.81 3.58
N ARG A 30 -22.19 -36.18 2.88
CA ARG A 30 -23.29 -35.44 3.50
C ARG A 30 -24.60 -35.88 2.87
N PRO A 31 -25.60 -36.32 3.66
CA PRO A 31 -26.89 -36.74 3.14
C PRO A 31 -27.66 -35.53 2.61
N SER A 32 -28.26 -35.71 1.44
CA SER A 32 -29.07 -34.75 0.69
C SER A 32 -30.43 -34.52 1.34
N LEU A 33 -30.82 -33.26 1.48
CA LEU A 33 -32.22 -32.84 1.57
C LEU A 33 -32.45 -31.75 0.52
N ASP A 34 -33.10 -32.15 -0.56
CA ASP A 34 -33.63 -31.29 -1.63
C ASP A 34 -34.68 -30.32 -1.08
N VAL A 35 -34.56 -29.03 -1.44
CA VAL A 35 -35.71 -28.13 -1.66
C VAL A 35 -35.32 -27.11 -2.75
N PRO A 36 -36.15 -26.87 -3.79
CA PRO A 36 -35.73 -26.18 -5.01
C PRO A 36 -35.86 -24.65 -4.98
N ALA A 37 -35.29 -24.07 -6.04
CA ALA A 37 -35.08 -22.68 -6.39
C ALA A 37 -36.28 -21.71 -6.30
N SER A 38 -35.97 -20.42 -6.13
CA SER A 38 -36.64 -19.32 -6.82
C SER A 38 -35.73 -18.11 -6.96
N ALA A 39 -35.78 -17.50 -8.15
CA ALA A 39 -34.95 -16.42 -8.64
C ALA A 39 -35.55 -15.02 -8.37
N SER A 40 -34.66 -14.02 -8.37
CA SER A 40 -34.89 -12.60 -8.68
C SER A 40 -35.70 -11.74 -7.69
N GLY A 41 -35.19 -10.54 -7.40
CA GLY A 41 -35.99 -9.45 -6.84
C GLY A 41 -35.19 -8.42 -6.04
N SER A 42 -34.87 -7.28 -6.67
CA SER A 42 -34.35 -6.05 -6.05
C SER A 42 -35.08 -5.63 -4.76
N PRO A 43 -34.40 -4.94 -3.83
CA PRO A 43 -35.04 -4.39 -2.64
C PRO A 43 -35.69 -3.04 -2.98
N ASN A 44 -37.02 -2.93 -2.83
CA ASN A 44 -37.67 -1.63 -2.66
C ASN A 44 -38.46 -1.64 -1.34
N PRO A 45 -38.37 -0.60 -0.50
CA PRO A 45 -38.98 -0.59 0.83
C PRO A 45 -40.31 0.15 0.79
N ASN A 46 -41.44 -0.53 1.01
CA ASN A 46 -42.56 0.13 1.68
C ASN A 46 -43.59 -0.87 2.24
N ASN A 47 -44.20 -0.45 3.34
CA ASN A 47 -45.45 -0.91 3.95
C ASN A 47 -45.38 -1.93 5.11
N THR A 48 -45.44 -1.37 6.34
CA THR A 48 -46.44 -1.64 7.41
C THR A 48 -47.50 -2.71 7.08
N THR A 49 -47.93 -3.65 7.94
CA THR A 49 -48.23 -3.61 9.37
C THR A 49 -48.66 -5.03 9.82
N THR A 50 -48.33 -5.45 11.06
CA THR A 50 -49.03 -6.40 11.98
C THR A 50 -49.44 -7.82 11.47
N SER A 51 -49.17 -8.96 12.12
CA SER A 51 -48.97 -9.31 13.53
C SER A 51 -48.40 -10.75 13.70
N THR A 52 -47.85 -11.00 14.89
CA THR A 52 -47.84 -12.25 15.68
C THR A 52 -46.78 -13.34 15.44
N SER A 53 -45.98 -13.57 16.51
CA SER A 53 -45.12 -14.73 16.83
C SER A 53 -43.83 -14.87 15.98
N THR A 54 -42.60 -14.99 16.49
CA THR A 54 -42.04 -15.79 17.59
C THR A 54 -40.68 -15.22 18.04
N SER A 55 -40.27 -15.60 19.26
CA SER A 55 -39.30 -14.96 20.16
C SER A 55 -37.81 -15.27 19.92
N THR A 56 -37.31 -15.28 18.68
CA THR A 56 -35.89 -15.65 18.39
C THR A 56 -35.04 -14.55 17.76
N THR A 57 -35.63 -13.43 17.33
CA THR A 57 -34.90 -12.34 16.62
C THR A 57 -34.41 -11.20 17.53
N SER A 58 -34.76 -11.22 18.82
CA SER A 58 -34.45 -10.12 19.75
C SER A 58 -32.97 -10.08 20.17
N GLN A 59 -32.30 -11.23 20.26
CA GLN A 59 -30.87 -11.29 20.63
C GLN A 59 -29.97 -10.77 19.51
N SER A 60 -30.23 -11.14 18.26
CA SER A 60 -29.46 -10.66 17.09
C SER A 60 -29.60 -9.15 16.90
N LYS A 61 -30.83 -8.61 17.05
CA LYS A 61 -31.06 -7.16 17.00
C LYS A 61 -30.36 -6.41 18.15
N ARG A 62 -30.31 -7.00 19.35
CA ARG A 62 -29.59 -6.43 20.50
C ARG A 62 -28.08 -6.46 20.30
N ALA A 63 -27.52 -7.56 19.79
CA ALA A 63 -26.10 -7.70 19.51
C ALA A 63 -25.62 -6.75 18.41
N ASN A 64 -26.38 -6.65 17.30
CA ASN A 64 -26.09 -5.71 16.21
C ASN A 64 -26.15 -4.26 16.71
N ARG A 65 -27.16 -3.92 17.51
CA ARG A 65 -27.26 -2.59 18.11
C ARG A 65 -26.09 -2.28 19.07
N THR A 66 -25.57 -3.27 19.80
CA THR A 66 -24.38 -3.11 20.65
C THR A 66 -23.13 -2.89 19.81
N ALA A 67 -22.91 -3.72 18.79
CA ALA A 67 -21.76 -3.60 17.88
C ALA A 67 -21.73 -2.23 17.17
N LEU A 68 -22.89 -1.73 16.73
CA LEU A 68 -22.98 -0.40 16.13
C LEU A 68 -22.70 0.73 17.14
N ARG A 69 -23.11 0.58 18.40
CA ARG A 69 -22.82 1.58 19.44
C ARG A 69 -21.35 1.63 19.80
N GLU A 70 -20.69 0.48 19.79
CA GLU A 70 -19.25 0.34 20.01
C GLU A 70 -18.44 0.91 18.83
N TYR A 71 -18.87 0.64 17.59
CA TYR A 71 -18.24 1.16 16.38
C TYR A 71 -18.28 2.68 16.24
N TYR A 72 -19.35 3.32 16.71
CA TYR A 72 -19.51 4.79 16.65
C TYR A 72 -19.18 5.49 17.99
N ASN A 73 -18.62 4.78 18.97
CA ASN A 73 -18.31 5.29 20.31
C ASN A 73 -19.49 6.04 20.98
N ILE A 74 -20.74 5.68 20.65
CA ILE A 74 -21.95 6.34 21.15
C ILE A 74 -22.28 5.76 22.53
N ARG A 75 -21.35 5.91 23.47
CA ARG A 75 -21.63 5.69 24.89
C ARG A 75 -22.22 6.98 25.42
N ALA A 76 -23.54 7.10 25.31
CA ALA A 76 -24.27 8.16 26.00
C ALA A 76 -23.95 8.09 27.50
N SER A 77 -23.41 9.18 28.03
CA SER A 77 -23.22 9.42 29.45
C SER A 77 -24.56 9.26 30.18
N SER A 78 -24.80 8.10 30.79
CA SER A 78 -25.81 7.93 31.83
C SER A 78 -25.36 6.83 32.80
N PRO A 79 -25.34 7.11 34.12
CA PRO A 79 -24.81 6.20 35.12
C PRO A 79 -25.91 5.24 35.60
N SER A 80 -25.69 3.93 35.50
CA SER A 80 -26.48 2.97 36.29
C SER A 80 -25.75 1.65 36.52
N VAL A 81 -25.48 1.45 37.82
CA VAL A 81 -25.33 0.23 38.63
C VAL A 81 -24.26 -0.83 38.29
N PRO A 82 -23.42 -1.20 39.27
CA PRO A 82 -22.54 -2.36 39.17
C PRO A 82 -23.37 -3.63 39.36
N THR A 83 -23.34 -4.51 38.37
CA THR A 83 -23.74 -5.91 38.59
C THR A 83 -22.68 -6.55 39.46
N THR A 84 -22.95 -6.62 40.75
CA THR A 84 -22.27 -7.47 41.72
C THR A 84 -22.33 -8.91 41.24
N ASN A 85 -21.21 -9.45 40.78
CA ASN A 85 -21.00 -10.89 40.75
C ASN A 85 -19.78 -11.20 41.59
N THR A 86 -20.03 -11.54 42.85
CA THR A 86 -19.08 -12.11 43.80
C THR A 86 -18.77 -13.55 43.40
N ASN A 87 -17.51 -13.85 43.07
CA ASN A 87 -16.69 -14.86 43.78
C ASN A 87 -15.53 -15.39 42.94
N ALA A 88 -14.36 -15.41 43.59
CA ALA A 88 -13.15 -16.17 43.27
C ALA A 88 -12.49 -15.88 41.92
N ASN A 89 -11.57 -14.90 41.91
CA ASN A 89 -10.21 -15.15 41.47
C ASN A 89 -9.31 -14.02 41.98
N LYS A 90 -8.44 -14.38 42.93
CA LYS A 90 -7.19 -13.67 43.23
C LYS A 90 -6.55 -13.25 41.90
N PRO A 91 -6.02 -12.02 41.74
CA PRO A 91 -5.15 -11.74 40.61
C PRO A 91 -3.94 -12.66 40.78
N LEU A 92 -3.95 -13.77 40.02
CA LEU A 92 -2.75 -14.53 39.77
C LEU A 92 -1.76 -13.52 39.18
N PRO A 93 -0.48 -13.48 39.63
CA PRO A 93 0.51 -12.64 38.99
C PRO A 93 0.42 -12.90 37.49
N SER A 94 0.17 -11.85 36.73
CA SER A 94 0.12 -11.91 35.26
C SER A 94 1.33 -12.74 34.80
N PRO A 95 1.13 -13.89 34.14
CA PRO A 95 2.26 -14.63 33.61
C PRO A 95 3.06 -13.70 32.68
N PRO A 96 4.39 -13.88 32.55
CA PRO A 96 5.15 -13.19 31.52
C PRO A 96 4.41 -13.36 30.20
N THR A 97 4.28 -12.26 29.45
CA THR A 97 3.63 -12.28 28.14
C THR A 97 4.36 -13.33 27.30
N LEU A 98 3.70 -14.46 27.06
CA LEU A 98 4.26 -15.62 26.34
C LEU A 98 4.73 -15.24 24.93
N ASP A 99 4.27 -14.09 24.43
CA ASP A 99 4.58 -13.51 23.13
C ASP A 99 5.80 -12.56 23.14
N SER A 100 6.50 -12.41 24.27
CA SER A 100 7.68 -11.54 24.35
C SER A 100 8.91 -12.15 23.66
N ALA A 101 9.74 -11.31 23.03
CA ALA A 101 10.92 -11.76 22.29
C ALA A 101 11.99 -12.42 23.18
N ASP A 102 12.04 -12.03 24.45
CA ASP A 102 12.97 -12.56 25.45
C ASP A 102 12.37 -13.71 26.28
N PHE A 103 11.30 -14.35 25.78
CA PHE A 103 10.61 -15.40 26.52
C PHE A 103 11.48 -16.67 26.67
N ASP A 104 11.81 -17.01 27.92
CA ASP A 104 12.54 -18.23 28.26
C ASP A 104 11.59 -19.36 28.70
N ALA A 105 11.28 -20.26 27.77
CA ALA A 105 10.39 -21.40 27.98
C ALA A 105 10.80 -22.34 29.14
N PRO A 106 12.07 -22.78 29.27
CA PRO A 106 12.49 -23.66 30.38
C PRO A 106 12.37 -22.98 31.75
N ALA A 107 12.74 -21.70 31.91
CA ALA A 107 12.58 -20.99 33.18
C ALA A 107 11.10 -20.82 33.55
N TYR A 108 10.25 -20.48 32.58
CA TYR A 108 8.81 -20.36 32.78
C TYR A 108 8.18 -21.71 33.21
N LEU A 109 8.55 -22.80 32.53
CA LEU A 109 8.06 -24.14 32.88
C LEU A 109 8.54 -24.59 34.27
N ALA A 110 9.80 -24.35 34.61
CA ALA A 110 10.34 -24.68 35.94
C ALA A 110 9.58 -23.93 37.05
N GLN A 111 9.33 -22.63 36.85
CA GLN A 111 8.55 -21.83 37.76
C GLN A 111 7.09 -22.33 37.86
N LEU A 112 6.46 -22.62 36.73
CA LEU A 112 5.08 -23.11 36.67
C LEU A 112 4.93 -24.47 37.37
N LEU A 113 5.84 -25.41 37.16
CA LEU A 113 5.83 -26.72 37.81
C LEU A 113 6.12 -26.63 39.32
N SER A 114 6.93 -25.66 39.75
CA SER A 114 7.24 -25.47 41.18
C SER A 114 6.11 -24.78 41.98
N THR A 115 5.24 -24.04 41.30
CA THR A 115 4.23 -23.16 41.96
C THR A 115 2.78 -23.56 41.70
N ALA A 116 2.46 -24.19 40.57
CA ALA A 116 1.09 -24.50 40.17
C ALA A 116 0.64 -25.88 40.66
N SER A 117 -0.66 -26.01 40.93
CA SER A 117 -1.26 -27.32 41.19
C SER A 117 -1.45 -28.11 39.88
N LEU A 118 -1.62 -29.43 39.96
CA LEU A 118 -1.91 -30.27 38.79
C LEU A 118 -3.16 -29.81 38.02
N ALA A 119 -4.20 -29.36 38.74
CA ALA A 119 -5.42 -28.86 38.13
C ALA A 119 -5.18 -27.57 37.33
N ASP A 120 -4.33 -26.69 37.85
CA ASP A 120 -3.93 -25.46 37.16
C ASP A 120 -3.09 -25.80 35.92
N LEU A 121 -2.16 -26.75 36.03
CA LEU A 121 -1.33 -27.19 34.91
C LEU A 121 -2.16 -27.79 33.76
N LEU A 122 -3.18 -28.58 34.09
CA LEU A 122 -4.11 -29.12 33.09
C LEU A 122 -4.96 -28.02 32.45
N ARG A 123 -5.38 -27.02 33.21
CA ARG A 123 -6.11 -25.85 32.68
C ARG A 123 -5.21 -25.03 31.75
N THR A 124 -3.96 -24.78 32.13
CA THR A 124 -3.00 -24.06 31.25
C THR A 124 -2.72 -24.84 29.99
N TYR A 125 -2.55 -26.17 30.07
CA TYR A 125 -2.35 -27.02 28.91
C TYR A 125 -3.56 -26.98 27.96
N ALA A 126 -4.79 -27.10 28.49
CA ALA A 126 -6.00 -27.03 27.67
C ALA A 126 -6.18 -25.65 27.02
N GLY A 127 -5.83 -24.58 27.73
CA GLY A 127 -5.82 -23.20 27.20
C GLY A 127 -4.84 -23.05 26.04
N LEU A 128 -3.58 -23.40 26.25
CA LEU A 128 -2.53 -23.35 25.22
C LEU A 128 -2.88 -24.20 24.00
N LEU A 129 -3.48 -25.37 24.20
CA LEU A 129 -3.93 -26.22 23.10
C LEU A 129 -5.10 -25.58 22.31
N GLY A 130 -5.96 -24.82 22.99
CA GLY A 130 -7.00 -24.00 22.37
C GLY A 130 -6.41 -22.86 21.54
N GLU A 131 -5.47 -22.12 22.12
CA GLU A 131 -4.76 -21.01 21.47
C GLU A 131 -3.97 -21.48 20.24
N MET A 132 -3.25 -22.61 20.34
CA MET A 132 -2.53 -23.19 19.22
C MET A 132 -3.46 -23.51 18.04
N ARG A 133 -4.66 -24.05 18.31
CA ARG A 133 -5.65 -24.33 17.27
C ARG A 133 -6.26 -23.06 16.70
N ALA A 134 -6.50 -22.05 17.54
CA ALA A 134 -6.99 -20.75 17.10
C ALA A 134 -5.99 -20.06 16.18
N LEU A 135 -4.70 -20.05 16.55
CA LEU A 135 -3.61 -19.49 15.74
C LEU A 135 -3.44 -20.23 14.41
N ASP A 136 -3.57 -21.57 14.39
CA ASP A 136 -3.53 -22.32 13.13
C ASP A 136 -4.72 -22.00 12.23
N ALA A 137 -5.93 -21.86 12.81
CA ALA A 137 -7.11 -21.44 12.08
C ALA A 137 -6.97 -20.01 11.51
N GLU A 138 -6.44 -19.07 12.30
CA GLU A 138 -6.17 -17.70 11.88
C GLU A 138 -5.12 -17.66 10.76
N ARG A 139 -4.02 -18.40 10.90
CA ARG A 139 -3.01 -18.54 9.86
C ARG A 139 -3.62 -19.02 8.54
N LYS A 140 -4.46 -20.06 8.60
CA LYS A 140 -5.17 -20.57 7.42
C LYS A 140 -6.09 -19.50 6.84
N ALA A 141 -6.86 -18.82 7.67
CA ALA A 141 -7.76 -17.76 7.23
C ALA A 141 -7.02 -16.62 6.51
N LEU A 142 -5.87 -16.17 7.04
CA LEU A 142 -5.01 -15.17 6.40
C LEU A 142 -4.51 -15.63 5.03
N VAL A 143 -4.08 -16.88 4.93
CA VAL A 143 -3.62 -17.48 3.67
C VAL A 143 -4.76 -17.52 2.64
N TYR A 144 -5.97 -17.95 3.04
CA TYR A 144 -7.13 -17.95 2.14
C TYR A 144 -7.54 -16.55 1.71
N ASP A 145 -7.56 -15.59 2.63
CA ASP A 145 -7.86 -14.19 2.33
C ASP A 145 -6.85 -13.62 1.33
N ASN A 146 -5.54 -13.81 1.57
CA ASN A 146 -4.49 -13.34 0.68
C ASN A 146 -4.56 -13.98 -0.71
N TYR A 147 -4.70 -15.31 -0.79
CA TYR A 147 -4.83 -15.99 -2.08
C TYR A 147 -6.11 -15.60 -2.81
N SER A 148 -7.23 -15.45 -2.11
CA SER A 148 -8.49 -15.00 -2.72
C SER A 148 -8.36 -13.59 -3.30
N LYS A 149 -7.67 -12.69 -2.60
CA LYS A 149 -7.37 -11.32 -3.08
C LYS A 149 -6.44 -11.33 -4.30
N LEU A 150 -5.39 -12.15 -4.31
CA LEU A 150 -4.49 -12.28 -5.45
C LEU A 150 -5.22 -12.84 -6.68
N ILE A 151 -6.07 -13.86 -6.49
CA ILE A 151 -6.90 -14.41 -7.56
C ILE A 151 -7.86 -13.34 -8.07
N ALA A 152 -8.55 -12.62 -7.18
CA ALA A 152 -9.45 -11.54 -7.57
C ALA A 152 -8.74 -10.41 -8.33
N ALA A 153 -7.52 -10.04 -7.90
CA ALA A 153 -6.70 -9.04 -8.56
C ALA A 153 -6.25 -9.49 -9.96
N THR A 154 -5.76 -10.73 -10.09
CA THR A 154 -5.36 -11.28 -11.39
C THR A 154 -6.56 -11.41 -12.34
N GLU A 155 -7.72 -11.79 -11.82
CA GLU A 155 -8.96 -11.84 -12.61
C GLU A 155 -9.43 -10.44 -13.02
N THR A 156 -9.26 -9.44 -12.16
CA THR A 156 -9.53 -8.04 -12.49
C THR A 156 -8.59 -7.54 -13.59
N ILE A 157 -7.30 -7.88 -13.53
CA ILE A 157 -6.32 -7.56 -14.59
C ILE A 157 -6.72 -8.25 -15.89
N ARG A 158 -7.10 -9.53 -15.86
CA ARG A 158 -7.60 -10.24 -17.05
C ARG A 158 -8.82 -9.56 -17.63
N ARG A 159 -9.80 -9.20 -16.80
CA ARG A 159 -11.01 -8.49 -17.22
C ARG A 159 -10.68 -7.12 -17.81
N MET A 160 -9.83 -6.34 -17.16
CA MET A 160 -9.36 -5.03 -17.66
C MET A 160 -8.66 -5.16 -19.02
N ARG A 161 -7.84 -6.20 -19.19
CA ARG A 161 -7.16 -6.50 -20.45
C ARG A 161 -8.14 -6.91 -21.55
N ALA A 162 -9.13 -7.74 -21.21
CA ALA A 162 -10.19 -8.13 -22.14
C ALA A 162 -11.10 -6.95 -22.52
N THR A 163 -11.47 -6.08 -21.57
CA THR A 163 -12.29 -4.89 -21.82
C THR A 163 -11.55 -3.80 -22.59
N ARG A 164 -10.24 -3.66 -22.36
CA ARG A 164 -9.39 -2.74 -23.13
C ARG A 164 -9.02 -3.31 -24.51
N GLY A 165 -9.32 -4.59 -24.75
CA GLY A 165 -8.97 -5.29 -25.98
C GLY A 165 -7.45 -5.40 -26.15
N ASP A 166 -6.93 -6.63 -26.26
CA ASP A 166 -5.55 -6.83 -26.71
C ASP A 166 -5.28 -6.14 -28.07
N GLY A 167 -6.34 -5.88 -28.86
CA GLY A 167 -6.26 -5.17 -30.14
C GLY A 167 -6.32 -3.64 -30.09
N GLU A 168 -6.73 -2.98 -29.00
CA GLU A 168 -6.77 -1.50 -28.97
C GLU A 168 -5.37 -0.92 -28.74
N LEU A 169 -4.55 -1.57 -27.91
CA LEU A 169 -3.13 -1.21 -27.77
C LEU A 169 -2.37 -1.49 -29.07
N GLU A 170 -2.66 -2.59 -29.77
CA GLU A 170 -2.08 -2.92 -31.07
C GLU A 170 -2.48 -1.89 -32.15
N GLY A 171 -3.76 -1.50 -32.18
CA GLY A 171 -4.25 -0.45 -33.09
C GLY A 171 -3.69 0.94 -32.79
N VAL A 172 -3.50 1.30 -31.51
CA VAL A 172 -2.84 2.56 -31.12
C VAL A 172 -1.36 2.54 -31.51
N VAL A 173 -0.67 1.41 -31.32
CA VAL A 173 0.74 1.24 -31.75
C VAL A 173 0.86 1.29 -33.26
N GLU A 174 -0.06 0.68 -34.01
CA GLU A 174 -0.10 0.75 -35.47
C GLU A 174 -0.37 2.19 -35.95
N GLY A 175 -1.27 2.92 -35.28
CA GLY A 175 -1.53 4.34 -35.55
C GLY A 175 -0.32 5.22 -35.31
N ILE A 176 0.39 5.02 -34.18
CA ILE A 176 1.64 5.73 -33.87
C ILE A 176 2.71 5.41 -34.92
N TYR A 177 2.81 4.15 -35.36
CA TYR A 177 3.77 3.77 -36.39
C TYR A 177 3.49 4.45 -37.73
N LYS A 178 2.22 4.47 -38.19
CA LYS A 178 1.82 5.17 -39.42
C LYS A 178 2.13 6.67 -39.35
N MET A 179 1.77 7.30 -38.24
CA MET A 179 2.04 8.72 -38.01
C MET A 179 3.55 9.02 -37.94
N ALA A 180 4.35 8.15 -37.33
CA ALA A 180 5.80 8.29 -37.28
C ALA A 180 6.46 8.12 -38.67
N VAL A 181 5.95 7.22 -39.51
CA VAL A 181 6.42 7.04 -40.89
C VAL A 181 6.06 8.26 -41.74
N GLU A 182 4.84 8.78 -41.64
CA GLU A 182 4.43 10.02 -42.33
C GLU A 182 5.26 11.23 -41.89
N LEU A 183 5.49 11.39 -40.59
CA LEU A 183 6.33 12.46 -40.05
C LEU A 183 7.78 12.33 -40.54
N ARG A 184 8.32 11.10 -40.59
CA ARG A 184 9.66 10.80 -41.10
C ARG A 184 9.80 11.12 -42.58
N GLU A 185 8.80 10.78 -43.40
CA GLU A 185 8.80 11.09 -44.82
C GLU A 185 8.63 12.60 -45.06
N GLY A 186 7.78 13.28 -44.28
CA GLY A 186 7.67 14.74 -44.31
C GLY A 186 8.97 15.45 -43.92
N LEU A 187 9.65 14.99 -42.86
CA LEU A 187 10.97 15.47 -42.47
C LEU A 187 12.03 15.16 -43.53
N ARG A 188 11.97 14.00 -44.18
CA ARG A 188 12.90 13.63 -45.26
C ARG A 188 12.74 14.56 -46.47
N GLU A 189 11.52 14.94 -46.83
CA GLU A 189 11.29 15.92 -47.91
C GLU A 189 11.77 17.32 -47.51
N VAL A 190 11.62 17.72 -46.26
CA VAL A 190 12.19 18.99 -45.74
C VAL A 190 13.73 18.97 -45.72
N VAL A 191 14.35 17.83 -45.39
CA VAL A 191 15.81 17.64 -45.37
C VAL A 191 16.41 17.45 -46.79
N LYS A 192 15.58 17.09 -47.78
CA LYS A 192 15.99 16.99 -49.19
C LYS A 192 16.13 18.35 -49.87
N ALA A 193 15.62 19.42 -49.26
CA ALA A 193 16.04 20.77 -49.60
C ALA A 193 17.50 20.95 -49.16
N PRO A 194 18.44 21.32 -50.06
CA PRO A 194 19.83 21.52 -49.68
C PRO A 194 19.92 22.64 -48.63
N PRO A 195 20.68 22.47 -47.55
CA PRO A 195 20.85 23.51 -46.55
C PRO A 195 21.61 24.69 -47.17
N PRO A 196 21.24 25.96 -46.89
CA PRO A 196 22.20 27.04 -47.01
C PRO A 196 23.24 26.82 -45.89
N ASP A 197 24.44 26.41 -46.30
CA ASP A 197 25.72 26.48 -45.61
C ASP A 197 25.69 26.75 -44.09
N GLY A 198 26.01 25.74 -43.29
CA GLY A 198 26.51 25.92 -41.92
C GLY A 198 25.84 25.08 -40.84
N GLU A 199 26.65 24.20 -40.25
CA GLU A 199 26.49 23.59 -38.92
C GLU A 199 25.37 22.56 -38.71
N VAL A 200 25.80 21.29 -38.73
CA VAL A 200 25.09 20.16 -38.12
C VAL A 200 25.06 20.37 -36.60
N ARG A 201 24.00 20.99 -36.09
CA ARG A 201 23.77 21.23 -34.66
C ARG A 201 23.22 19.96 -33.99
N GLY A 202 24.08 19.24 -33.30
CA GLY A 202 23.70 18.11 -32.44
C GLY A 202 22.77 18.56 -31.31
N VAL A 203 21.62 17.87 -31.20
CA VAL A 203 20.48 18.16 -30.30
C VAL A 203 20.82 18.10 -28.79
N SER A 204 22.06 17.76 -28.40
CA SER A 204 22.46 17.61 -26.99
C SER A 204 23.07 18.87 -26.35
N GLY A 205 23.39 19.90 -27.14
CA GLY A 205 24.08 21.11 -26.66
C GLY A 205 23.17 22.24 -26.15
N ASP A 206 21.95 22.34 -26.67
CA ASP A 206 21.07 23.49 -26.44
C ASP A 206 20.51 23.56 -25.00
N ASP A 207 20.24 22.40 -24.40
CA ASP A 207 19.71 22.32 -23.03
C ASP A 207 20.71 22.82 -21.97
N ALA A 208 22.00 22.56 -22.18
CA ALA A 208 23.05 22.98 -21.25
C ALA A 208 23.29 24.50 -21.33
N VAL A 209 23.20 25.07 -22.54
CA VAL A 209 23.31 26.52 -22.75
C VAL A 209 22.10 27.23 -22.15
N SER A 210 20.90 26.74 -22.43
CA SER A 210 19.64 27.29 -21.90
C SER A 210 19.57 27.22 -20.37
N ARG A 211 20.11 26.17 -19.73
CA ARG A 211 20.21 26.11 -18.26
C ARG A 211 21.16 27.17 -17.69
N ARG A 212 22.29 27.42 -18.36
CA ARG A 212 23.27 28.43 -17.95
C ARG A 212 22.74 29.86 -18.11
N GLU A 213 21.91 30.10 -19.11
CA GLU A 213 21.26 31.41 -19.29
C GLU A 213 20.27 31.71 -18.17
N ARG A 214 19.39 30.76 -17.85
CA ARG A 214 18.43 30.92 -16.74
C ARG A 214 19.12 31.15 -15.40
N THR A 215 20.22 30.45 -15.10
CA THR A 215 20.95 30.67 -13.84
C THR A 215 21.64 32.05 -13.80
N ARG A 216 22.12 32.55 -14.95
CA ARG A 216 22.68 33.91 -15.05
C ARG A 216 21.62 34.99 -14.85
N GLU A 217 20.42 34.81 -15.40
CA GLU A 217 19.31 35.75 -15.21
C GLU A 217 18.87 35.80 -13.74
N LEU A 218 18.74 34.65 -13.09
CA LEU A 218 18.44 34.58 -11.66
C LEU A 218 19.52 35.28 -10.82
N ALA A 219 20.80 35.10 -11.14
CA ALA A 219 21.88 35.79 -10.45
C ALA A 219 21.80 37.32 -10.62
N ARG A 220 21.44 37.82 -11.81
CA ARG A 220 21.26 39.25 -12.07
C ARG A 220 20.11 39.84 -11.26
N GLU A 221 19.02 39.10 -11.09
CA GLU A 221 17.88 39.57 -10.29
C GLU A 221 18.20 39.60 -8.80
N VAL A 222 18.84 38.56 -8.28
CA VAL A 222 19.20 38.45 -6.85
C VAL A 222 20.14 39.59 -6.40
N VAL A 223 21.07 40.02 -7.25
CA VAL A 223 21.99 41.14 -6.95
C VAL A 223 21.25 42.47 -6.79
N LYS A 224 20.10 42.66 -7.44
CA LYS A 224 19.31 43.90 -7.33
C LYS A 224 18.46 43.97 -6.06
N VAL A 225 18.14 42.82 -5.45
CA VAL A 225 17.21 42.74 -4.32
C VAL A 225 17.67 43.51 -3.07
N PRO A 226 18.95 43.46 -2.62
CA PRO A 226 19.39 44.22 -1.45
C PRO A 226 19.13 45.73 -1.54
N GLY A 227 19.30 46.31 -2.74
CA GLY A 227 19.00 47.72 -3.00
C GLY A 227 17.50 48.03 -3.09
N TRP A 228 16.65 47.03 -3.35
CA TRP A 228 15.20 47.17 -3.27
C TRP A 228 14.70 47.04 -1.83
N VAL A 229 15.27 46.12 -1.05
CA VAL A 229 15.02 45.95 0.39
C VAL A 229 15.36 47.24 1.16
N ARG A 230 16.48 47.90 0.83
CA ARG A 230 16.85 49.20 1.43
C ARG A 230 15.79 50.29 1.18
N ARG A 231 15.28 50.38 -0.05
CA ARG A 231 14.21 51.34 -0.41
C ARG A 231 12.89 51.04 0.30
N LEU A 232 12.51 49.77 0.42
CA LEU A 232 11.32 49.37 1.16
C LEU A 232 11.40 49.70 2.66
N MET A 233 12.61 49.66 3.23
CA MET A 233 12.87 50.04 4.61
C MET A 233 12.80 51.57 4.79
N GLU A 234 13.31 52.35 3.84
CA GLU A 234 13.13 53.82 3.80
C GLU A 234 11.65 54.23 3.67
N GLU A 235 10.83 53.44 2.97
CA GLU A 235 9.38 53.63 2.84
C GLU A 235 8.58 53.15 4.09
N GLY A 236 9.25 52.60 5.11
CA GLY A 236 8.61 52.12 6.35
C GLY A 236 7.84 50.80 6.21
N ARG A 237 8.00 50.08 5.09
CA ARG A 237 7.33 48.80 4.80
C ARG A 237 8.21 47.60 5.18
N GLU A 238 8.65 47.59 6.43
CA GLU A 238 9.63 46.60 6.93
C GLU A 238 9.16 45.15 6.81
N GLY A 239 7.86 44.89 6.99
CA GLY A 239 7.30 43.54 6.89
C GLY A 239 7.38 42.97 5.48
N GLU A 240 7.24 43.82 4.46
CA GLU A 240 7.38 43.40 3.06
C GLU A 240 8.84 43.26 2.67
N ALA A 241 9.71 44.18 3.13
CA ALA A 241 11.15 44.09 2.94
C ALA A 241 11.72 42.75 3.47
N ARG A 242 11.30 42.31 4.65
CA ARG A 242 11.71 41.02 5.23
C ARG A 242 11.22 39.84 4.39
N ARG A 243 9.94 39.83 4.01
CA ARG A 243 9.33 38.74 3.22
C ARG A 243 10.03 38.56 1.87
N GLU A 244 10.32 39.67 1.21
CA GLU A 244 10.94 39.66 -0.11
C GLU A 244 12.45 39.33 -0.06
N TRP A 245 13.12 39.58 1.06
CA TRP A 245 14.52 39.19 1.26
C TRP A 245 14.70 37.70 1.59
N GLU A 246 13.71 37.04 2.19
CA GLU A 246 13.82 35.65 2.62
C GLU A 246 14.15 34.66 1.48
N ALA A 247 13.48 34.76 0.34
CA ALA A 247 13.67 33.83 -0.77
C ALA A 247 15.04 33.99 -1.46
N PRO A 248 15.48 35.22 -1.82
CA PRO A 248 16.83 35.47 -2.33
C PRO A 248 17.93 35.11 -1.33
N ARG A 249 17.73 35.37 -0.04
CA ARG A 249 18.67 34.99 1.02
C ARG A 249 18.87 33.48 1.10
N ARG A 250 17.80 32.68 1.07
CA ARG A 250 17.89 31.20 1.05
C ARG A 250 18.66 30.71 -0.17
N LEU A 251 18.45 31.33 -1.33
CA LEU A 251 19.17 30.99 -2.57
C LEU A 251 20.67 31.32 -2.46
N LEU A 252 21.03 32.49 -1.94
CA LEU A 252 22.43 32.90 -1.73
C LEU A 252 23.16 32.02 -0.72
N VAL A 253 22.50 31.61 0.38
CA VAL A 253 23.09 30.66 1.35
C VAL A 253 23.40 29.33 0.68
N ARG A 254 22.48 28.81 -0.13
CA ARG A 254 22.70 27.57 -0.89
C ARG A 254 23.84 27.72 -1.91
N TRP A 255 23.98 28.88 -2.55
CA TRP A 255 25.10 29.14 -3.47
C TRP A 255 26.44 29.21 -2.74
N LYS A 256 26.46 29.79 -1.53
CA LYS A 256 27.65 29.82 -0.66
C LYS A 256 28.08 28.42 -0.24
N GLU A 257 27.13 27.55 0.15
CA GLU A 257 27.40 26.14 0.50
C GLU A 257 27.93 25.33 -0.69
N LEU A 258 27.44 25.60 -1.90
CA LEU A 258 27.89 24.97 -3.14
C LEU A 258 29.20 25.57 -3.69
N GLY A 259 29.79 26.56 -3.02
CA GLY A 259 31.02 27.23 -3.46
C GLY A 259 30.85 28.09 -4.71
N VAL A 260 29.62 28.45 -5.08
CA VAL A 260 29.31 29.25 -6.27
C VAL A 260 29.38 30.73 -5.89
N GLY A 261 30.20 31.52 -6.60
CA GLY A 261 30.29 32.99 -6.44
C GLY A 261 31.17 33.48 -5.27
N GLY A 262 31.80 32.58 -4.50
CA GLY A 262 32.86 32.92 -3.55
C GLY A 262 32.51 34.01 -2.53
N ARG A 263 33.39 35.01 -2.39
CA ARG A 263 33.25 36.10 -1.40
C ARG A 263 32.11 37.08 -1.71
N GLU A 264 31.73 37.22 -2.98
CA GLU A 264 30.70 38.17 -3.43
C GLU A 264 29.31 37.77 -2.93
N VAL A 265 29.01 36.48 -2.93
CA VAL A 265 27.75 35.94 -2.37
C VAL A 265 27.67 36.18 -0.86
N GLY A 266 28.81 36.09 -0.15
CA GLY A 266 28.88 36.42 1.27
C GLY A 266 28.59 37.90 1.54
N ALA A 267 29.22 38.80 0.78
CA ALA A 267 29.00 40.24 0.89
C ALA A 267 27.54 40.63 0.60
N LEU A 268 26.89 39.99 -0.37
CA LEU A 268 25.47 40.24 -0.68
C LEU A 268 24.52 39.79 0.42
N ILE A 269 24.82 38.69 1.12
CA ILE A 269 24.04 38.25 2.28
C ILE A 269 24.19 39.26 3.41
N GLU A 270 25.43 39.71 3.67
CA GLU A 270 25.70 40.71 4.71
C GLU A 270 25.07 42.06 4.40
N GLU A 271 25.10 42.50 3.14
CA GLU A 271 24.48 43.76 2.70
C GLU A 271 22.95 43.72 2.84
N GLY A 272 22.29 42.63 2.44
CA GLY A 272 20.84 42.50 2.59
C GLY A 272 20.40 42.28 4.05
N ASP A 273 21.18 41.58 4.87
CA ASP A 273 20.91 41.44 6.30
C ASP A 273 21.16 42.78 7.05
N ALA A 274 22.11 43.60 6.59
CA ALA A 274 22.31 44.97 7.08
C ALA A 274 21.21 45.92 6.64
N ALA A 275 20.61 45.71 5.47
CA ALA A 275 19.48 46.52 5.00
C ALA A 275 18.20 46.31 5.82
N LEU A 276 18.09 45.21 6.59
CA LEU A 276 16.93 44.89 7.44
C LEU A 276 17.09 45.29 8.92
N ARG A 277 18.22 45.91 9.28
CA ARG A 277 18.50 46.44 10.62
C ARG A 277 18.30 47.95 10.64
#